data_AF-A0A523YCW2-F1
#
_entry.id   AF-A0A523YCW2-F1
#
_cell.length_a   1.000
_cell.length_b   1.000
_cell.length_c   1.000
_cell.angle_alpha   90.00
_cell.angle_beta   90.00
_cell.angle_gamma   90.00
#
_symmetry.space_group_name_H-M   'P 1'
#
loop_
_entity.id
_entity.type
_entity.pdbx_description
1 polymer ?
#
loop_
_entity_poly.entity_id
_entity_poly.type
_entity_poly.pdbx_seq_one_letter_code
_entity_poly.pdbx_strand_id
1 'polypeptide(L)' 'MNLKKMAGEEAASFVEDGMALGLGTGSTVRFFVEKVGELVQKGLNVVGVPTSKSTEELSNKCGIPLTTLE' A
#
# COMPACT_ATOMS: atom_id res chain seq x y z
N MET A 1 10.58 -17.78 8.44
CA MET A 1 9.27 -17.41 7.88
C MET A 1 8.83 -16.09 8.52
N ASN A 2 8.57 -15.04 7.74
CA ASN A 2 8.16 -13.74 8.30
C ASN A 2 6.64 -13.58 8.14
N LEU A 3 5.90 -13.83 9.22
CA LEU A 3 4.44 -13.80 9.22
C LEU A 3 3.88 -12.43 8.83
N LYS A 4 4.56 -11.34 9.22
CA LYS A 4 4.14 -9.98 8.86
C LYS A 4 4.26 -9.73 7.36
N LYS A 5 5.33 -10.23 6.74
CA LYS A 5 5.51 -10.14 5.30
C LYS A 5 4.43 -10.91 4.56
N MET A 6 4.20 -12.16 4.94
CA MET A 6 3.16 -13.00 4.32
C MET A 6 1.77 -12.37 4.43
N ALA A 7 1.39 -11.88 5.61
CA ALA A 7 0.11 -11.23 5.81
C ALA A 7 -0.03 -9.94 4.98
N GLY A 8 1.02 -9.13 4.88
CA GLY A 8 1.01 -7.91 4.07
C GLY A 8 0.94 -8.19 2.57
N GLU A 9 1.69 -9.18 2.08
CA GLU A 9 1.67 -9.57 0.66
C GLU A 9 0.35 -10.21 0.26
N GLU A 10 -0.22 -11.07 1.12
CA GLU A 10 -1.54 -11.67 0.89
C GLU A 10 -2.64 -10.60 0.91
N ALA A 11 -2.59 -9.63 1.83
CA ALA A 11 -3.55 -8.53 1.82
C ALA A 11 -3.53 -7.75 0.48
N ALA A 12 -2.36 -7.65 -0.17
CA ALA A 12 -2.24 -6.97 -1.46
C ALA A 12 -2.89 -7.72 -2.62
N SER A 13 -3.12 -9.03 -2.53
CA SER A 13 -3.84 -9.77 -3.58
C SER A 13 -5.34 -9.52 -3.60
N PHE A 14 -5.89 -8.89 -2.56
CA PHE A 14 -7.29 -8.44 -2.53
C PHE A 14 -7.49 -7.05 -3.13
N VAL A 15 -6.42 -6.37 -3.55
CA VAL A 15 -6.50 -5.05 -4.15
C VAL A 15 -6.87 -5.19 -5.62
N GLU A 16 -7.94 -4.52 -6.02
CA GLU A 16 -8.42 -4.48 -7.40
C GLU A 16 -8.18 -3.11 -8.04
N ASP A 17 -8.19 -3.08 -9.37
CA ASP A 17 -8.02 -1.86 -10.15
C ASP A 17 -9.16 -0.86 -9.85
N GLY A 18 -8.79 0.42 -9.71
CA GLY A 18 -9.70 1.51 -9.38
C GLY A 18 -9.99 1.69 -7.88
N MET A 19 -9.44 0.85 -6.99
CA MET A 19 -9.70 0.98 -5.55
C MET A 19 -9.06 2.22 -4.92
N ALA A 20 -9.78 2.81 -3.96
CA ALA A 20 -9.24 3.75 -2.99
C ALA A 20 -8.86 3.00 -1.70
N LEU A 21 -7.60 3.10 -1.29
CA LEU A 21 -7.02 2.27 -0.23
C LEU A 21 -6.77 3.10 1.03
N GLY A 22 -7.27 2.65 2.17
CA GLY A 22 -6.80 3.13 3.47
C GLY A 22 -5.44 2.50 3.80
N LEU A 23 -4.39 3.31 3.93
CA LEU A 23 -3.03 2.84 4.18
C LEU A 23 -2.68 3.04 5.66
N GLY A 24 -2.81 1.96 6.43
CA GLY A 24 -2.49 1.93 7.87
C GLY A 24 -1.01 2.16 8.20
N THR A 25 -0.63 1.98 9.47
CA THR A 25 0.76 2.16 9.92
C THR A 25 1.28 0.91 10.62
N GLY A 26 2.56 0.58 10.40
CA GLY A 26 3.27 -0.44 11.18
C GLY A 26 4.11 -1.38 10.33
N SER A 27 4.91 -2.21 11.02
CA SER A 27 5.86 -3.14 10.38
C SER A 27 5.22 -4.20 9.47
N THR A 28 3.94 -4.51 9.64
CA THR A 28 3.18 -5.40 8.73
C THR A 28 2.71 -4.66 7.49
N VAL A 29 2.15 -3.46 7.67
CA VAL A 29 1.63 -2.62 6.56
C VAL A 29 2.74 -2.23 5.59
N ARG A 30 3.98 -2.09 6.07
CA ARG A 30 5.14 -1.87 5.20
C ARG A 30 5.19 -2.86 4.03
N PHE A 31 4.99 -4.15 4.29
CA PHE A 31 5.03 -5.17 3.25
C PHE A 31 3.85 -5.11 2.29
N PHE A 32 2.67 -4.72 2.79
CA PHE A 32 1.50 -4.44 1.95
C PHE A 32 1.78 -3.27 0.99
N VAL A 33 2.27 -2.14 1.51
CA VAL A 33 2.58 -0.94 0.70
C VAL A 33 3.67 -1.23 -0.33
N GLU A 34 4.74 -1.93 0.06
CA GLU A 34 5.79 -2.35 -0.88
C GLU A 34 5.19 -3.22 -1.99
N LYS A 35 4.31 -4.17 -1.66
CA LYS A 35 3.69 -5.06 -2.64
C LYS A 35 2.72 -4.34 -3.57
N VAL A 36 1.88 -3.46 -3.05
CA VAL A 36 0.99 -2.61 -3.86
C VAL A 36 1.81 -1.71 -4.78
N GLY A 37 2.93 -1.16 -4.32
CA GLY A 37 3.86 -0.41 -5.16
C GLY A 37 4.38 -1.21 -6.37
N GLU A 38 4.77 -2.47 -6.17
CA GLU A 38 5.16 -3.36 -7.27
C GLU A 38 4.02 -3.57 -8.28
N LEU A 39 2.77 -3.67 -7.81
CA LEU A 39 1.59 -3.84 -8.67
C LEU A 39 1.27 -2.56 -9.44
N VAL A 40 1.39 -1.40 -8.80
CA VAL A 40 1.23 -0.08 -9.45
C VAL A 40 2.24 0.09 -10.58
N GLN A 41 3.50 -0.29 -10.35
CA GLN A 41 4.53 -0.29 -11.40
C GLN A 41 4.21 -1.25 -12.57
N LYS A 42 3.37 -2.26 -12.34
CA LYS A 42 2.87 -3.20 -13.35
C LYS A 42 1.54 -2.78 -13.99
N GLY A 43 1.03 -1.59 -13.65
CA GLY A 43 -0.17 -1.01 -14.25
C GLY A 43 -1.44 -1.10 -13.41
N LEU A 44 -1.36 -1.49 -12.14
CA LEU A 44 -2.49 -1.38 -11.21
C LEU A 44 -2.79 0.11 -10.92
N ASN A 45 -4.03 0.54 -11.13
CA ASN A 45 -4.50 1.89 -10.85
C ASN A 45 -5.18 1.92 -9.48
N VAL A 46 -4.57 2.58 -8.50
CA VAL A 46 -5.15 2.79 -7.17
C VAL A 46 -4.79 4.17 -6.64
N VAL A 47 -5.52 4.62 -5.61
CA VAL A 47 -5.16 5.80 -4.83
C VAL A 47 -5.16 5.47 -3.34
N GLY A 48 -4.19 5.98 -2.59
CA GLY A 48 -4.02 5.69 -1.17
C GLY A 48 -4.30 6.88 -0.25
N VAL A 49 -4.89 6.63 0.91
CA VAL A 49 -5.00 7.60 2.02
C VAL A 49 -4.14 7.12 3.19
N PRO A 50 -2.99 7.77 3.47
CA PRO A 50 -2.10 7.34 4.55
C PRO A 50 -2.59 7.79 5.93
N THR A 51 -2.44 6.91 6.94
CA THR A 51 -2.76 7.25 8.34
C THR A 51 -1.57 7.82 9.13
N SER A 52 -0.37 7.87 8.54
CA SER A 52 0.83 8.47 9.13
C SER A 52 1.82 8.98 8.09
N LYS A 53 2.68 9.95 8.48
CA LYS A 53 3.79 10.44 7.65
C LYS A 53 4.73 9.34 7.19
N SER A 54 5.01 8.37 8.06
CA SER A 54 5.87 7.22 7.71
C SER A 54 5.26 6.36 6.60
N THR A 55 3.93 6.15 6.61
CA THR A 55 3.24 5.42 5.54
C THR A 55 3.14 6.26 4.28
N GLU A 56 2.90 7.57 4.41
CA GLU A 56 2.91 8.52 3.28
C GLU A 56 4.26 8.50 2.56
N GLU A 57 5.37 8.68 3.28
CA GLU A 57 6.72 8.64 2.72
C GLU A 57 7.03 7.31 2.04
N LEU A 58 6.62 6.18 2.64
CA LEU A 58 6.82 4.86 2.05
C LEU A 58 5.99 4.71 0.76
N SER A 59 4.73 5.11 0.78
CA SER A 59 3.81 4.99 -0.36
C SER A 59 4.30 5.83 -1.54
N ASN A 60 4.78 7.05 -1.26
CA ASN A 60 5.43 7.91 -2.25
C ASN A 60 6.68 7.26 -2.85
N LYS A 61 7.54 6.66 -2.03
CA LYS A 61 8.73 5.91 -2.51
C LYS A 61 8.36 4.71 -3.38
N CYS A 62 7.23 4.08 -3.07
CA CYS A 62 6.69 2.94 -3.82
C CYS A 62 5.93 3.35 -5.09
N GLY A 63 5.71 4.66 -5.32
CA GLY A 63 5.01 5.18 -6.49
C GLY A 63 3.49 5.06 -6.41
N ILE A 64 2.92 4.89 -5.21
CA ILE A 64 1.46 4.82 -5.01
C ILE A 64 0.91 6.25 -4.98
N PRO A 65 -0.03 6.62 -5.87
CA PRO A 65 -0.70 7.92 -5.82
C PRO A 65 -1.45 8.10 -4.50
N LEU A 66 -1.37 9.29 -3.90
CA LEU A 66 -2.00 9.58 -2.61
C LEU A 66 -3.09 10.65 -2.72
N THR A 67 -4.08 10.55 -1.84
CA THR A 67 -5.16 11.53 -1.66
C THR A 67 -5.46 11.73 -0.17
N THR A 68 -6.27 12.73 0.13
CA THR A 68 -6.88 12.96 1.45
C THR A 68 -8.27 12.34 1.52
N LEU A 69 -8.83 12.26 2.73
CA LEU A 69 -10.18 11.73 2.99
C LEU A 69 -11.30 12.78 2.79
N GLU A 70 -10.93 13.97 2.33
CA GLU A 70 -11.81 15.14 2.16
C GLU A 70 -12.46 15.21 0.78
#